data_AF-A0A0M0KWR6-F1
#
_entry.id   AF-A0A0M0KWR6-F1
#
_cell.length_a   1.000
_cell.length_b   1.000
_cell.length_c   1.000
_cell.angle_alpha   90.00
_cell.angle_beta   90.00
_cell.angle_gamma   90.00
#
_symmetry.space_group_name_H-M   'P 1'
#
loop_
_entity.id
_entity.type
_entity.pdbx_description
1 polymer ?
#
loop_
_entity_poly.entity_id
_entity_poly.type
_entity_poly.pdbx_seq_one_letter_code
_entity_poly.pdbx_strand_id
1 'polypeptide(L)'
;MYSKNAERQKAEQLLLQGIKPKDVSEQLGVHLSSVYNWKKELNLSPKTSTSSKKDTSKQNFSSTQHVENEFQVAQLKKENTALKNRINELEAVVTDLILKLKSKDTGWLD
;
A
#
# COMPACT_ATOMS: atom_id res chain seq x y z
N MET A 1 -0.02 -20.29 11.86
CA MET A 1 -0.03 -19.14 12.78
C MET A 1 0.16 -17.87 11.95
N TYR A 2 -0.88 -17.06 11.79
CA TYR A 2 -0.77 -15.80 11.06
C TYR A 2 -0.21 -14.73 12.01
N SER A 3 0.92 -14.14 11.63
CA SER A 3 1.64 -13.15 12.42
C SER A 3 0.81 -11.88 12.58
N LYS A 4 0.40 -11.57 13.83
CA LYS A 4 -0.34 -10.37 14.26
C LYS A 4 0.17 -9.04 13.67
N ASN A 5 1.41 -9.00 13.22
CA ASN A 5 2.03 -7.83 12.58
C ASN A 5 1.50 -7.55 11.17
N ALA A 6 1.15 -8.58 10.39
CA ALA A 6 0.65 -8.41 9.03
C ALA A 6 -0.75 -7.79 8.99
N GLU A 7 -1.62 -8.23 9.92
CA GLU A 7 -2.97 -7.66 10.09
C GLU A 7 -2.90 -6.20 10.51
N ARG A 8 -2.01 -5.87 11.45
CA ARG A 8 -1.77 -4.50 11.90
C ARG A 8 -1.31 -3.59 10.76
N GLN A 9 -0.29 -3.98 10.01
CA GLN A 9 0.21 -3.18 8.89
C GLN A 9 -0.87 -2.92 7.83
N LYS A 10 -1.67 -3.94 7.52
CA LYS A 10 -2.78 -3.80 6.58
C LYS A 10 -3.89 -2.90 7.13
N ALA A 11 -4.21 -2.99 8.42
CA ALA A 11 -5.16 -2.10 9.07
C ALA A 11 -4.69 -0.64 9.06
N GLU A 12 -3.40 -0.39 9.31
CA GLU A 12 -2.81 0.94 9.30
C GLU A 12 -2.89 1.59 7.91
N GLN A 13 -2.59 0.83 6.84
CA GLN A 13 -2.75 1.32 5.47
C GLN A 13 -4.20 1.69 5.14
N LEU A 14 -5.17 0.87 5.53
CA LEU A 14 -6.59 1.14 5.29
C LEU A 14 -7.07 2.38 6.06
N LEU A 15 -6.59 2.57 7.29
CA LEU A 15 -6.90 3.76 8.08
C LEU A 15 -6.30 5.04 7.46
N LEU A 16 -5.09 4.97 6.87
CA LEU A 16 -4.49 6.08 6.13
C LEU A 16 -5.24 6.43 4.84
N GLN A 17 -5.86 5.44 4.20
CA GLN A 17 -6.75 5.65 3.05
C GLN A 17 -8.11 6.26 3.45
N GLY A 18 -8.35 6.50 4.74
CA GLY A 18 -9.59 7.09 5.25
C GLY A 18 -10.75 6.10 5.40
N ILE A 19 -10.48 4.79 5.29
CA ILE A 19 -11.49 3.76 5.52
C ILE A 19 -11.92 3.78 6.99
N LYS A 20 -13.22 3.57 7.23
CA LYS A 20 -13.77 3.61 8.60
C LYS A 20 -13.25 2.40 9.39
N PRO A 21 -12.92 2.57 10.69
CA PRO A 21 -12.44 1.49 11.54
C PRO A 21 -13.34 0.25 11.60
N LYS A 22 -14.66 0.46 11.42
CA LYS A 22 -15.65 -0.62 11.34
C LYS A 22 -15.41 -1.53 10.14
N ASP A 23 -15.24 -0.94 8.96
CA ASP A 23 -15.03 -1.68 7.72
C ASP A 23 -13.67 -2.42 7.76
N VAL A 24 -12.65 -1.80 8.36
CA VAL A 24 -11.33 -2.43 8.58
C VAL A 24 -11.44 -3.65 9.51
N SER A 25 -12.26 -3.57 10.56
CA SER A 25 -12.51 -4.67 11.49
C SER A 25 -13.18 -5.86 10.81
N GLU A 26 -14.21 -5.61 10.00
CA GLU A 26 -14.92 -6.65 9.23
C GLU A 26 -14.01 -7.31 8.18
N GLN A 27 -13.20 -6.51 7.47
CA GLN A 27 -12.33 -7.00 6.41
C GLN A 27 -11.16 -7.85 6.92
N LEU A 28 -10.65 -7.56 8.11
CA LEU A 28 -9.50 -8.24 8.70
C LEU A 28 -9.88 -9.26 9.78
N GLY A 29 -11.18 -9.36 10.14
CA GLY A 29 -11.65 -10.27 11.19
C GLY A 29 -11.10 -9.96 12.59
N VAL A 30 -10.65 -8.72 12.81
CA VAL A 30 -10.07 -8.28 14.10
C VAL A 30 -11.06 -7.44 14.87
N HIS A 31 -11.02 -7.53 16.19
CA HIS A 31 -11.96 -6.82 17.05
C HIS A 31 -11.84 -5.30 16.87
N LEU A 32 -12.99 -4.61 16.83
CA LEU A 32 -13.08 -3.17 16.57
C LEU A 32 -12.19 -2.34 17.52
N SER A 33 -12.11 -2.75 18.80
CA SER A 33 -11.24 -2.09 19.79
C SER A 33 -9.75 -2.14 19.41
N SER A 34 -9.29 -3.23 18.78
CA SER A 34 -7.91 -3.35 18.30
C SER A 34 -7.63 -2.31 17.21
N VAL A 35 -8.57 -2.12 16.29
CA VAL A 35 -8.46 -1.12 15.21
C VAL A 35 -8.46 0.31 15.78
N TYR A 36 -9.30 0.59 16.79
CA TYR A 36 -9.26 1.90 17.48
C TYR A 36 -7.95 2.13 18.23
N ASN A 37 -7.38 1.09 18.86
CA ASN A 37 -6.07 1.17 19.49
C ASN A 37 -4.97 1.44 18.45
N TRP A 38 -4.96 0.74 17.32
CA TRP A 38 -3.99 0.99 16.25
C TRP A 38 -4.14 2.38 15.64
N LYS A 39 -5.38 2.83 15.40
CA LYS A 39 -5.65 4.22 14.97
C LYS A 39 -5.12 5.22 15.99
N LYS A 40 -5.31 4.96 17.28
CA LYS A 40 -4.83 5.82 18.35
C LYS A 40 -3.30 5.81 18.42
N GLU A 41 -2.66 4.65 18.27
CA GLU A 41 -1.20 4.48 18.19
C GLU A 41 -0.57 5.20 16.98
N LEU A 42 -1.20 5.15 15.80
CA LEU A 42 -0.80 5.91 14.62
C LEU A 42 -0.77 7.43 14.88
N ASN A 43 -1.70 7.91 15.70
CA ASN A 43 -1.76 9.32 16.10
C ASN A 43 -0.82 9.66 17.28
N LEU A 44 -0.10 8.67 17.86
CA LEU A 44 0.61 8.81 19.14
C LEU A 44 2.08 8.40 19.15
N SER A 45 2.67 7.88 18.07
CA SER A 45 4.08 7.46 18.14
C SER A 45 5.04 8.67 18.05
N PRO A 46 6.07 8.84 18.93
CA PRO A 46 6.52 7.95 20.00
C PRO A 46 6.59 8.62 21.40
N LYS A 47 6.18 7.89 22.44
CA LYS A 47 7.05 7.79 23.63
C LYS A 47 6.81 6.45 24.31
N THR A 48 7.92 5.74 24.49
CA THR A 48 8.06 4.51 25.23
C THR A 48 7.37 4.61 26.59
N SER A 49 6.68 3.53 26.92
CA SER A 49 6.12 3.21 28.23
C SER A 49 7.00 3.65 29.40
N THR A 50 6.51 4.58 30.22
CA THR A 50 6.38 4.43 31.69
C THR A 50 5.65 5.64 32.26
N SER A 51 4.59 5.37 33.01
CA SER A 51 3.88 6.20 34.00
C SER A 51 4.32 7.65 34.26
N SER A 52 3.30 8.52 34.33
CA SER A 52 3.19 9.74 35.14
C SER A 52 3.37 11.11 34.44
N LYS A 53 2.28 11.89 34.53
CA LYS A 53 2.16 13.34 34.71
C LYS A 53 2.76 14.30 33.66
N LYS A 54 1.85 15.17 33.19
CA LYS A 54 1.98 16.62 32.86
C LYS A 54 3.09 17.10 31.92
N ASP A 55 2.66 18.07 31.12
CA ASP A 55 3.39 19.15 30.49
C ASP A 55 3.71 19.10 28.99
N THR A 56 3.33 20.24 28.42
CA THR A 56 3.60 20.83 27.12
C THR A 56 5.04 20.64 26.65
N SER A 57 5.22 20.20 25.40
CA SER A 57 6.01 20.97 24.44
C SER A 57 5.86 20.42 23.03
N LYS A 58 5.61 21.33 22.08
CA LYS A 58 5.62 21.08 20.64
C LYS A 58 7.07 21.11 20.12
N GLN A 59 7.26 20.39 19.02
CA GLN A 59 8.24 20.60 17.93
C GLN A 59 9.49 19.72 17.92
N ASN A 60 9.84 19.34 16.67
CA ASN A 60 11.10 18.77 16.17
C ASN A 60 11.14 17.28 15.76
N PHE A 61 10.08 16.72 15.15
CA PHE A 61 10.15 15.35 14.55
C PHE A 61 9.83 15.27 13.04
N SER A 62 9.50 16.39 12.38
CA SER A 62 8.96 16.39 11.02
C SER A 62 10.00 16.26 9.90
N SER A 63 11.29 16.55 10.14
CA SER A 63 12.24 16.74 9.04
C SER A 63 12.91 15.46 8.52
N THR A 64 13.01 14.39 9.33
CA THR A 64 13.68 13.15 8.89
C THR A 64 12.73 12.20 8.15
N GLN A 65 11.45 12.14 8.56
CA GLN A 65 10.44 11.31 7.88
C GLN A 65 10.14 11.76 6.45
N HIS A 66 10.27 13.06 6.14
CA HIS A 66 10.01 13.58 4.81
C HIS A 66 11.02 13.04 3.78
N VAL A 67 12.28 12.88 4.18
CA VAL A 67 13.37 12.43 3.30
C VAL A 67 13.25 10.94 2.98
N GLU A 68 12.92 10.10 3.98
CA GLU A 68 12.67 8.67 3.77
C GLU A 68 11.41 8.44 2.91
N ASN A 69 10.37 9.24 3.11
CA ASN A 69 9.15 9.18 2.30
C ASN A 69 9.43 9.62 0.84
N GLU A 70 10.22 10.68 0.63
CA GLU A 70 10.59 11.13 -0.71
C GLU A 70 11.42 10.09 -1.46
N PHE A 71 12.35 9.42 -0.78
CA PHE A 71 13.14 8.34 -1.36
C PHE A 71 12.27 7.14 -1.77
N GLN A 72 11.35 6.71 -0.90
CA GLN A 72 10.41 5.63 -1.21
C GLN A 72 9.49 6.00 -2.39
N VAL A 73 9.00 7.25 -2.44
CA VAL A 73 8.18 7.74 -3.55
C VAL A 73 8.96 7.74 -4.86
N ALA A 74 10.24 8.10 -4.84
CA ALA A 74 11.09 8.06 -6.05
C ALA A 74 11.28 6.62 -6.55
N GLN A 75 11.53 5.66 -5.66
CA GLN A 75 11.65 4.25 -6.02
C GLN A 75 10.35 3.70 -6.59
N LEU A 76 9.22 3.96 -5.93
CA LEU A 76 7.89 3.53 -6.39
C LEU A 76 7.54 4.12 -7.77
N LYS A 77 7.94 5.37 -8.05
CA LYS A 77 7.77 5.97 -9.37
C LYS A 77 8.61 5.26 -10.44
N LYS A 78 9.85 4.91 -10.12
CA LYS A 78 10.74 4.17 -11.04
C LYS A 78 10.17 2.79 -11.37
N GLU A 79 9.71 2.05 -10.34
CA GLU A 79 9.07 0.75 -10.52
C GLU A 79 7.79 0.86 -11.35
N ASN A 80 6.94 1.87 -11.09
CA ASN A 80 5.75 2.10 -11.89
C ASN A 80 6.07 2.39 -13.37
N THR A 81 7.12 3.15 -13.66
CA THR A 81 7.54 3.39 -15.05
C THR A 81 8.02 2.10 -15.70
N ALA A 82 8.78 1.27 -14.99
CA ALA A 82 9.24 -0.03 -15.51
C ALA A 82 8.05 -0.97 -15.77
N LEU A 83 7.07 -1.02 -14.87
CA LEU A 83 5.85 -1.82 -15.05
C LEU A 83 5.02 -1.33 -16.24
N LYS A 84 4.87 -0.02 -16.42
CA LYS A 84 4.19 0.56 -17.59
C LYS A 84 4.88 0.15 -18.89
N ASN A 85 6.21 0.21 -18.94
CA ASN A 85 6.96 -0.23 -20.12
C ASN A 85 6.72 -1.71 -20.40
N ARG A 86 6.71 -2.55 -19.36
CA ARG A 86 6.46 -3.98 -19.52
C ARG A 86 5.04 -4.27 -20.01
N ILE A 87 4.05 -3.51 -19.55
CA ILE A 87 2.67 -3.61 -20.05
C ILE A 87 2.64 -3.28 -21.55
N ASN A 88 3.25 -2.17 -21.98
CA ASN A 88 3.28 -1.78 -23.38
C ASN A 88 3.96 -2.84 -24.27
N GLU A 89 5.05 -3.47 -23.80
CA GLU A 89 5.70 -4.58 -24.51
C GLU A 89 4.78 -5.79 -24.67
N LEU A 90 4.06 -6.16 -23.61
CA LEU A 90 3.12 -7.27 -23.65
C LEU A 90 1.93 -6.98 -24.58
N GLU A 91 1.43 -5.74 -24.58
CA GLU A 91 0.39 -5.30 -25.51
C GLU A 91 0.85 -5.41 -26.97
N ALA A 92 2.09 -5.06 -27.27
CA ALA A 92 2.67 -5.22 -28.60
C ALA A 92 2.74 -6.70 -29.04
N VAL A 93 3.18 -7.60 -28.14
CA VAL A 93 3.23 -9.05 -28.39
C VAL A 93 1.84 -9.62 -28.63
N VAL A 94 0.85 -9.21 -27.83
CA VAL A 94 -0.55 -9.64 -27.99
C VAL A 94 -1.09 -9.18 -29.34
N THR A 95 -0.82 -7.94 -29.74
CA THR A 95 -1.25 -7.40 -31.03
C THR A 95 -0.65 -8.17 -32.20
N ASP A 96 0.66 -8.47 -32.16
CA ASP A 96 1.34 -9.30 -33.17
C ASP A 96 0.74 -10.71 -33.23
N LEU A 97 0.45 -11.32 -32.08
CA LEU A 97 -0.17 -12.64 -32.02
C LEU A 97 -1.58 -12.64 -32.63
N ILE A 98 -2.39 -11.63 -32.33
CA ILE A 98 -3.73 -11.46 -32.93
C ILE A 98 -3.62 -11.35 -34.45
N LEU A 99 -2.69 -10.56 -34.96
CA LEU A 99 -2.47 -10.43 -36.41
C LEU A 99 -2.03 -11.77 -37.03
N LYS A 100 -1.10 -12.50 -36.39
CA LYS A 100 -0.64 -13.82 -36.85
C LYS A 100 -1.75 -14.86 -36.87
N LEU A 101 -2.64 -14.85 -35.87
CA LEU A 101 -3.79 -15.75 -35.83
C LEU A 101 -4.79 -15.40 -36.94
N LYS A 102 -5.11 -14.11 -37.11
CA LYS A 102 -6.01 -13.65 -38.17
C LYS A 102 -5.52 -14.03 -39.58
N SER A 103 -4.21 -13.92 -39.83
CA SER A 103 -3.62 -14.30 -41.13
C SER A 103 -3.58 -15.81 -41.36
N LYS A 104 -3.54 -16.63 -40.30
CA LYS A 104 -3.60 -18.10 -40.41
C LYS A 104 -5.01 -18.59 -40.70
N ASP A 105 -6.03 -17.96 -40.13
CA ASP A 105 -7.43 -18.32 -40.39
C ASP A 105 -7.86 -18.02 -41.83
N THR A 106 -7.25 -17.04 -42.50
CA THR A 106 -7.50 -16.75 -43.93
C THR A 106 -6.82 -17.70 -44.92
N GLY A 107 -5.88 -18.54 -44.45
CA GLY A 107 -5.10 -19.46 -45.31
C GLY A 107 -5.60 -20.91 -45.34
N TRP A 108 -6.78 -21.19 -44.77
CA TRP A 108 -7.40 -22.53 -44.72
C TRP A 108 -8.62 -22.68 -45.63
N LEU A 109 -8.93 -21.64 -46.42
CA LEU A 109 -10.11 -21.54 -47.30
C LEU A 109 -9.78 -21.58 -48.80
N ASP A 110 -8.53 -21.89 -49.16
CA ASP A 110 -8.14 -22.25 -50.53
C ASP A 110 -7.85 -23.76 -50.61
#